data_AF-A0AAF5Q0Y0-F1
#
_entry.id   AF-A0AAF5Q0Y0-F1
#
_cell.length_a   1.000
_cell.length_b   1.000
_cell.length_c   1.000
_cell.angle_alpha   90.00
_cell.angle_beta   90.00
_cell.angle_gamma   90.00
#
_symmetry.space_group_name_H-M   'P 1'
#
loop_
_entity.id
_entity.type
_entity.pdbx_description
1 polymer ?
#
loop_
_entity_poly.entity_id
_entity_poly.type
_entity_poly.pdbx_seq_one_letter_code
_entity_poly.pdbx_strand_id
1 'polypeptide(L)'
;MAPYKEDEVKVDNVVKVVDTVKPHCASNVHVNLYVSKVVVHPLVLLSVVDHFNRVSKTQNVKRVVGVLLGSMKPNRTLDIANSFAVPFDEDERDKKTWFLDMDYLESMYGMFHKVAAREKIVGWYHTGPKLCQNDIVINEQLKRFTCNPVLVVIQAEPKDLGLPTEAYVEVQEVHDDGTPPIKTFEHVPSEIGAEEAEEVGVEHLLRDIKDQTAGTLSQRITDQLMGLRGLHGQLLDLQSYLHEVAEGKLPINHAVIYYIQEVLNLLPDVTSPQFVEAHNVQTNDQLMCVYMGSLVRTVIALHNLIDNKLSLQKNEKDKGEGIGKKDESKEEKKESKEMKDDKEGDKEKEKEKATKK
;
A
#
# COMPACT_ATOMS: atom_id res chain seq x y z
N MET A 1 58.12 -22.98 -15.82
CA MET A 1 57.72 -22.91 -17.24
C MET A 1 57.51 -24.34 -17.71
N ALA A 2 56.26 -24.81 -17.56
CA ALA A 2 55.79 -26.14 -17.95
C ALA A 2 54.48 -25.91 -18.72
N PRO A 3 54.22 -26.60 -19.84
CA PRO A 3 53.12 -26.23 -20.72
C PRO A 3 51.80 -26.80 -20.21
N TYR A 4 50.79 -25.93 -20.11
CA TYR A 4 49.38 -26.29 -19.95
C TYR A 4 48.92 -27.04 -21.21
N LYS A 5 48.35 -28.23 -21.04
CA LYS A 5 47.52 -28.90 -22.04
C LYS A 5 46.07 -28.51 -21.77
N GLU A 6 45.46 -27.87 -22.75
CA GLU A 6 44.02 -27.66 -22.83
C GLU A 6 43.37 -28.99 -23.23
N ASP A 7 42.68 -29.65 -22.28
CA ASP A 7 41.71 -30.69 -22.61
C ASP A 7 40.34 -30.04 -22.69
N GLU A 8 39.92 -29.69 -23.90
CA GLU A 8 38.56 -29.29 -24.24
C GLU A 8 37.60 -30.48 -24.06
N VAL A 9 36.94 -30.57 -22.91
CA VAL A 9 35.74 -31.39 -22.77
C VAL A 9 34.56 -30.57 -23.28
N LYS A 10 34.14 -30.84 -24.52
CA LYS A 10 32.88 -30.35 -25.10
C LYS A 10 31.70 -30.84 -24.26
N VAL A 11 31.09 -29.94 -23.49
CA VAL A 11 29.77 -30.15 -22.90
C VAL A 11 28.75 -29.59 -23.89
N ASP A 12 28.49 -30.36 -24.95
CA ASP A 12 27.32 -30.15 -25.79
C ASP A 12 26.09 -30.72 -25.05
N ASN A 13 24.99 -29.94 -25.05
CA ASN A 13 23.67 -30.19 -24.47
C ASN A 13 23.37 -29.53 -23.11
N VAL A 14 23.44 -28.19 -23.07
CA VAL A 14 22.41 -27.44 -22.34
C VAL A 14 21.28 -27.18 -23.33
N VAL A 15 20.26 -28.02 -23.29
CA VAL A 15 18.98 -27.76 -23.92
C VAL A 15 18.52 -26.39 -23.41
N LYS A 16 18.55 -25.38 -24.27
CA LYS A 16 17.80 -24.15 -24.03
C LYS A 16 16.34 -24.59 -23.98
N VAL A 17 15.81 -24.78 -22.78
CA VAL A 17 14.37 -24.78 -22.54
C VAL A 17 13.96 -23.35 -22.88
N VAL A 18 13.59 -23.15 -24.15
CA VAL A 18 12.85 -21.98 -24.54
C VAL A 18 11.52 -22.16 -23.82
N ASP A 19 11.30 -21.35 -22.79
CA ASP A 19 10.00 -21.19 -22.14
C ASP A 19 9.00 -20.62 -23.16
N THR A 20 8.62 -21.42 -24.15
CA THR A 20 7.33 -21.29 -24.81
C THR A 20 6.32 -22.02 -23.95
N VAL A 21 6.02 -21.46 -22.78
CA VAL A 21 4.73 -21.72 -22.14
C VAL A 21 3.71 -21.17 -23.12
N LYS A 22 3.15 -22.03 -23.98
CA LYS A 22 1.96 -21.67 -24.74
C LYS A 22 0.89 -21.34 -23.69
N PRO A 23 0.39 -20.10 -23.62
CA PRO A 23 -0.70 -19.80 -22.72
C PRO A 23 -1.87 -20.71 -23.10
N HIS A 24 -2.30 -21.57 -22.17
CA HIS A 24 -3.50 -22.38 -22.32
C HIS A 24 -4.68 -21.42 -22.49
N CYS A 25 -5.62 -21.76 -23.38
CA CYS A 25 -6.68 -20.88 -23.90
C CYS A 25 -7.45 -20.04 -22.85
N ALA A 26 -7.50 -20.46 -21.58
CA ALA A 26 -8.13 -19.72 -20.49
C ALA A 26 -7.40 -18.41 -20.15
N SER A 27 -6.07 -18.39 -20.15
CA SER A 27 -5.26 -17.22 -19.78
C SER A 27 -5.35 -16.01 -20.73
N ASN A 28 -6.05 -16.14 -21.86
CA ASN A 28 -6.23 -15.06 -22.85
C ASN A 28 -7.33 -14.05 -22.51
N VAL A 29 -8.23 -14.34 -21.55
CA VAL A 29 -9.37 -13.44 -21.28
C VAL A 29 -8.87 -12.11 -20.70
N HIS A 30 -7.91 -12.17 -19.76
CA HIS A 30 -7.28 -10.99 -19.16
C HIS A 30 -6.42 -10.17 -20.15
N VAL A 31 -5.98 -10.75 -21.27
CA VAL A 31 -5.07 -10.11 -22.25
C VAL A 31 -5.83 -9.25 -23.27
N ASN A 32 -7.11 -9.54 -23.50
CA ASN A 32 -7.93 -8.86 -24.51
C ASN A 32 -8.80 -7.72 -23.97
N LEU A 33 -8.75 -7.45 -22.66
CA LEU A 33 -9.51 -6.36 -22.05
C LEU A 33 -8.99 -4.98 -22.50
N TYR A 34 -9.91 -4.03 -22.63
CA TYR A 34 -9.60 -2.63 -22.94
C TYR A 34 -8.74 -1.98 -21.84
N VAL A 35 -8.97 -2.38 -20.58
CA VAL A 35 -8.25 -1.93 -19.40
C VAL A 35 -7.54 -3.13 -18.78
N SER A 36 -6.23 -3.04 -18.61
CA SER A 36 -5.44 -4.10 -17.99
C SER A 36 -5.35 -3.94 -16.48
N LYS A 37 -5.43 -2.70 -15.98
CA LYS A 37 -5.22 -2.38 -14.57
C LYS A 37 -5.95 -1.10 -14.21
N VAL A 38 -6.53 -1.05 -13.02
CA VAL A 38 -7.23 0.12 -12.50
C VAL A 38 -6.49 0.64 -11.27
N VAL A 39 -6.13 1.92 -11.29
CA VAL A 39 -5.47 2.61 -10.18
C VAL A 39 -6.47 3.59 -9.57
N VAL A 40 -6.81 3.36 -8.30
CA VAL A 40 -7.74 4.23 -7.56
C VAL A 40 -6.95 5.14 -6.63
N HIS A 41 -7.17 6.45 -6.73
CA HIS A 41 -6.56 7.41 -5.81
C HIS A 41 -7.22 7.40 -4.42
N PRO A 42 -6.47 7.55 -3.31
CA PRO A 42 -7.03 7.67 -1.97
C PRO A 42 -8.10 8.76 -1.81
N LEU A 43 -8.00 9.85 -2.58
CA LEU A 43 -9.01 10.91 -2.60
C LEU A 43 -10.41 10.37 -2.93
N VAL A 44 -10.50 9.47 -3.92
CA VAL A 44 -11.77 8.85 -4.36
C VAL A 44 -12.38 8.04 -3.22
N LEU A 45 -11.57 7.24 -2.51
CA LEU A 45 -12.03 6.42 -1.40
C LEU A 45 -12.61 7.30 -0.28
N LEU A 46 -11.94 8.40 0.04
CA LEU A 46 -12.44 9.35 1.05
C LEU A 46 -13.75 10.01 0.61
N SER A 47 -13.85 10.44 -0.65
CA SER A 47 -15.08 11.03 -1.21
C SER A 47 -16.25 10.04 -1.20
N VAL A 48 -15.99 8.77 -1.50
CA VAL A 48 -17.00 7.71 -1.49
C VAL A 48 -17.52 7.46 -0.07
N VAL A 49 -16.62 7.39 0.90
CA VAL A 49 -16.97 7.22 2.33
C VAL A 49 -17.74 8.44 2.85
N ASP A 50 -17.35 9.66 2.49
CA ASP A 50 -18.11 10.87 2.82
C ASP A 50 -19.51 10.84 2.21
N HIS A 51 -19.62 10.49 0.93
CA HIS A 51 -20.90 10.36 0.23
C HIS A 51 -21.82 9.35 0.92
N PHE A 52 -21.29 8.15 1.22
CA PHE A 52 -22.04 7.12 1.93
C PHE A 52 -22.54 7.62 3.30
N ASN A 53 -21.69 8.30 4.07
CA ASN A 53 -22.06 8.83 5.38
C ASN A 53 -23.13 9.94 5.33
N ARG A 54 -23.15 10.76 4.28
CA ARG A 54 -24.19 11.80 4.10
C ARG A 54 -25.54 11.18 3.80
N VAL A 55 -25.59 10.24 2.87
CA VAL A 55 -26.84 9.62 2.40
C VAL A 55 -27.39 8.63 3.43
N SER A 56 -26.52 7.81 4.03
CA SER A 56 -26.93 6.81 5.02
C SER A 56 -27.64 7.42 6.23
N LYS A 57 -27.16 8.58 6.72
CA LYS A 57 -27.78 9.29 7.85
C LYS A 57 -29.14 9.91 7.52
N THR A 58 -29.38 10.29 6.28
CA THR A 58 -30.59 11.03 5.88
C THR A 58 -31.68 10.11 5.34
N GLN A 59 -31.32 9.08 4.58
CA GLN A 59 -32.27 8.29 3.79
C GLN A 59 -32.17 6.78 4.07
N ASN A 60 -31.28 6.34 4.96
CA ASN A 60 -31.07 4.91 5.31
C ASN A 60 -30.86 4.01 4.08
N VAL A 61 -30.25 4.55 3.02
CA VAL A 61 -30.02 3.84 1.76
C VAL A 61 -28.83 2.90 1.93
N LYS A 62 -28.99 1.65 1.47
CA LYS A 62 -27.95 0.61 1.57
C LYS A 62 -26.88 0.71 0.49
N ARG A 63 -27.19 1.31 -0.66
CA ARG A 63 -26.30 1.43 -1.82
C ARG A 63 -26.31 2.84 -2.36
N VAL A 64 -25.13 3.36 -2.59
CA VAL A 64 -24.94 4.69 -3.17
C VAL A 64 -24.15 4.54 -4.46
N VAL A 65 -24.52 5.30 -5.48
CA VAL A 65 -23.88 5.29 -6.79
C VAL A 65 -23.25 6.65 -7.08
N GLY A 66 -22.11 6.66 -7.74
CA GLY A 66 -21.49 7.88 -8.22
C GLY A 66 -20.64 7.64 -9.46
N VAL A 67 -20.18 8.73 -10.06
CA VAL A 67 -19.43 8.70 -11.31
C VAL A 67 -17.95 8.85 -11.02
N LEU A 68 -17.15 8.08 -11.74
CA LEU A 68 -15.69 8.09 -11.65
C LEU A 68 -15.11 8.95 -12.78
N LEU A 69 -14.23 9.85 -12.37
CA LEU A 69 -13.49 10.73 -13.25
C LEU A 69 -12.02 10.35 -13.24
N GLY A 70 -11.41 10.35 -14.42
CA GLY A 70 -10.05 9.89 -14.56
C GLY A 70 -9.51 10.08 -15.96
N SER A 71 -8.38 9.45 -16.20
CA SER A 71 -7.74 9.44 -17.51
C SER A 71 -7.13 8.07 -17.78
N MET A 72 -7.14 7.68 -19.06
CA MET A 72 -6.51 6.44 -19.50
C MET A 72 -5.04 6.72 -19.86
N LYS A 73 -4.12 6.00 -19.24
CA LYS A 73 -2.70 6.05 -19.61
C LYS A 73 -2.43 5.24 -20.89
N PRO A 74 -1.32 5.50 -21.60
CA PRO A 74 -0.95 4.77 -22.82
C PRO A 74 -0.74 3.27 -22.62
N ASN A 75 -0.43 2.84 -21.40
CA ASN A 75 -0.18 1.45 -21.00
C ASN A 75 -1.48 0.66 -20.68
N ARG A 76 -2.66 1.15 -21.09
CA ARG A 76 -3.98 0.57 -20.74
C ARG A 76 -4.24 0.49 -19.23
N THR A 77 -3.56 1.33 -18.45
CA THR A 77 -3.86 1.54 -17.04
C THR A 77 -4.85 2.70 -16.92
N LEU A 78 -5.95 2.44 -16.22
CA LEU A 78 -6.94 3.46 -15.94
C LEU A 78 -6.59 4.13 -14.59
N ASP A 79 -6.30 5.42 -14.61
CA ASP A 79 -6.14 6.20 -13.38
C ASP A 79 -7.45 6.90 -13.04
N ILE A 80 -7.96 6.62 -11.85
CA ILE A 80 -9.13 7.26 -11.29
C ILE A 80 -8.66 8.27 -10.26
N ALA A 81 -8.72 9.55 -10.64
CA ALA A 81 -8.24 10.66 -9.82
C ALA A 81 -9.35 11.25 -8.95
N ASN A 82 -10.57 11.34 -9.48
CA ASN A 82 -11.66 12.06 -8.83
C ASN A 82 -12.99 11.32 -8.99
N SER A 83 -13.97 11.70 -8.17
CA SER A 83 -15.31 11.12 -8.22
C SER A 83 -16.34 12.10 -7.69
N PHE A 84 -17.58 11.96 -8.14
CA PHE A 84 -18.68 12.72 -7.58
C PHE A 84 -19.94 11.87 -7.42
N ALA A 85 -20.71 12.24 -6.42
CA ALA A 85 -21.99 11.66 -6.08
C ALA A 85 -23.05 11.98 -7.14
N VAL A 86 -23.89 11.00 -7.50
CA VAL A 86 -25.11 11.25 -8.28
C VAL A 86 -26.31 10.80 -7.46
N PRO A 87 -27.41 11.59 -7.39
CA PRO A 87 -28.64 11.14 -6.75
C PRO A 87 -29.11 9.83 -7.36
N PHE A 88 -29.18 8.80 -6.51
CA PHE A 88 -29.54 7.45 -6.88
C PHE A 88 -30.48 6.88 -5.83
N ASP A 89 -31.63 6.40 -6.28
CA ASP A 89 -32.63 5.75 -5.44
C ASP A 89 -32.92 4.36 -6.01
N GLU A 90 -32.86 3.34 -5.14
CA GLU A 90 -33.23 1.97 -5.45
C GLU A 90 -34.34 1.54 -4.48
N ASP A 91 -35.42 0.96 -4.99
CA ASP A 91 -36.47 0.42 -4.12
C ASP A 91 -35.96 -0.85 -3.42
N GLU A 92 -36.06 -0.90 -2.09
CA GLU A 92 -35.65 -2.06 -1.30
C GLU A 92 -36.53 -3.29 -1.59
N ARG A 93 -37.79 -3.08 -1.97
CA ARG A 93 -38.76 -4.17 -2.23
C ARG A 93 -38.58 -4.75 -3.63
N ASP A 94 -38.46 -3.86 -4.61
CA ASP A 94 -38.31 -4.20 -6.02
C ASP A 94 -36.98 -3.66 -6.55
N LYS A 95 -35.92 -4.46 -6.41
CA LYS A 95 -34.58 -4.11 -6.88
C LYS A 95 -34.55 -3.68 -8.35
N LYS A 96 -35.46 -4.17 -9.20
CA LYS A 96 -35.50 -3.77 -10.63
C LYS A 96 -35.83 -2.29 -10.83
N THR A 97 -36.50 -1.65 -9.88
CA THR A 97 -36.91 -0.26 -9.98
C THR A 97 -35.86 0.63 -9.32
N TRP A 98 -35.11 1.34 -10.16
CA TRP A 98 -34.09 2.28 -9.72
C TRP A 98 -34.18 3.57 -10.53
N PHE A 99 -33.69 4.64 -9.93
CA PHE A 99 -33.66 5.98 -10.51
C PHE A 99 -32.25 6.55 -10.43
N LEU A 100 -31.79 7.14 -11.53
CA LEU A 100 -30.50 7.82 -11.64
C LEU A 100 -30.70 9.12 -12.42
N ASP A 101 -30.30 10.23 -11.83
CA ASP A 101 -30.45 11.55 -12.44
C ASP A 101 -29.35 11.81 -13.49
N MET A 102 -29.72 11.73 -14.77
CA MET A 102 -28.82 11.97 -15.92
C MET A 102 -28.57 13.45 -16.19
N ASP A 103 -29.55 14.32 -15.91
CA ASP A 103 -29.43 15.76 -16.15
C ASP A 103 -28.45 16.38 -15.16
N TYR A 104 -28.49 15.90 -13.91
CA TYR A 104 -27.50 16.25 -12.89
C TYR A 104 -26.09 15.79 -13.29
N LEU A 105 -25.96 14.56 -13.79
CA LEU A 105 -24.67 14.01 -14.23
C LEU A 105 -24.04 14.88 -15.34
N GLU A 106 -24.81 15.23 -16.38
CA GLU A 106 -24.30 16.05 -17.49
C GLU A 106 -23.93 17.46 -17.02
N SER A 107 -24.77 18.08 -16.20
CA SER A 107 -24.53 19.42 -15.64
C SER A 107 -23.27 19.46 -14.77
N MET A 108 -23.09 18.45 -13.91
CA MET A 108 -21.92 18.35 -13.03
C MET A 108 -20.65 18.02 -13.80
N TYR A 109 -20.72 17.09 -14.74
CA TYR A 109 -19.61 16.81 -15.63
C TYR A 109 -19.17 18.07 -16.38
N GLY A 110 -20.11 18.87 -16.87
CA GLY A 110 -19.82 20.16 -17.50
C GLY A 110 -19.09 21.16 -16.59
N MET A 111 -19.29 21.10 -15.26
CA MET A 111 -18.53 21.93 -14.31
C MET A 111 -17.14 21.36 -14.04
N PHE A 112 -17.01 20.05 -13.79
CA PHE A 112 -15.73 19.40 -13.58
C PHE A 112 -14.82 19.52 -14.81
N HIS A 113 -15.36 19.38 -16.01
CA HIS A 113 -14.59 19.52 -17.25
C HIS A 113 -14.07 20.96 -17.46
N LYS A 114 -14.77 21.98 -16.95
CA LYS A 114 -14.28 23.37 -16.97
C LYS A 114 -13.11 23.60 -16.03
N VAL A 115 -13.08 22.93 -14.88
CA VAL A 115 -12.00 23.05 -13.89
C VAL A 115 -10.79 22.20 -14.31
N ALA A 116 -11.04 20.96 -14.73
CA ALA A 116 -10.04 19.97 -15.10
C ALA A 116 -10.39 19.31 -16.44
N ALA A 117 -9.93 19.90 -17.55
CA ALA A 117 -10.21 19.39 -18.89
C ALA A 117 -9.55 18.02 -19.20
N ARG A 118 -8.55 17.61 -18.40
CA ARG A 118 -7.87 16.31 -18.54
C ARG A 118 -8.72 15.16 -18.00
N GLU A 119 -9.58 15.43 -17.02
CA GLU A 119 -10.44 14.42 -16.42
C GLU A 119 -11.67 14.18 -17.30
N LYS A 120 -11.88 12.92 -17.63
CA LYS A 120 -13.06 12.45 -18.37
C LYS A 120 -13.81 11.45 -17.51
N ILE A 121 -15.08 11.23 -17.85
CA ILE A 121 -15.82 10.11 -17.27
C ILE A 121 -15.13 8.84 -17.76
N VAL A 122 -14.81 7.96 -16.81
CA VAL A 122 -14.14 6.68 -17.10
C VAL A 122 -14.97 5.48 -16.63
N GLY A 123 -15.93 5.72 -15.75
CA GLY A 123 -16.74 4.68 -15.15
C GLY A 123 -17.61 5.21 -14.05
N TRP A 124 -18.04 4.30 -13.18
CA TRP A 124 -18.89 4.60 -12.05
C TRP A 124 -18.54 3.66 -10.90
N TYR A 125 -18.91 4.08 -9.70
CA TYR A 125 -18.73 3.28 -8.50
C TYR A 125 -20.06 3.06 -7.82
N HIS A 126 -20.15 1.99 -7.04
CA HIS A 126 -21.20 1.86 -6.06
C HIS A 126 -20.67 1.34 -4.73
N THR A 127 -21.29 1.80 -3.65
CA THR A 127 -21.02 1.34 -2.29
C THR A 127 -21.98 0.21 -1.95
N GLY A 128 -21.66 -1.01 -2.38
CA GLY A 128 -22.51 -2.19 -2.14
C GLY A 128 -21.63 -3.41 -1.86
N PRO A 129 -22.02 -4.32 -0.96
CA PRO A 129 -21.14 -5.41 -0.54
C PRO A 129 -20.95 -6.46 -1.64
N LYS A 130 -21.90 -6.60 -2.57
CA LYS A 130 -21.84 -7.53 -3.71
C LYS A 130 -22.52 -6.92 -4.93
N LEU A 131 -22.06 -7.35 -6.12
CA LEU A 131 -22.68 -7.10 -7.42
C LEU A 131 -24.17 -7.50 -7.41
N CYS A 132 -24.98 -6.74 -8.13
CA CYS A 132 -26.41 -6.99 -8.33
C CYS A 132 -26.73 -6.99 -9.83
N GLN A 133 -27.82 -7.68 -10.18
CA GLN A 133 -28.24 -7.83 -11.56
C GLN A 133 -28.58 -6.47 -12.24
N ASN A 134 -28.98 -5.48 -11.44
CA ASN A 134 -29.27 -4.12 -11.92
C ASN A 134 -28.03 -3.40 -12.45
N ASP A 135 -26.85 -3.77 -11.97
CA ASP A 135 -25.59 -3.09 -12.30
C ASP A 135 -25.29 -3.19 -13.80
N ILE A 136 -25.73 -4.26 -14.46
CA ILE A 136 -25.63 -4.43 -15.93
C ILE A 136 -26.47 -3.36 -16.65
N VAL A 137 -27.68 -3.08 -16.16
CA VAL A 137 -28.60 -2.12 -16.77
C VAL A 137 -28.11 -0.68 -16.52
N ILE A 138 -27.59 -0.40 -15.32
CA ILE A 138 -26.97 0.89 -14.98
C ILE A 138 -25.76 1.13 -15.88
N ASN A 139 -24.91 0.12 -16.07
CA ASN A 139 -23.73 0.22 -16.93
C ASN A 139 -24.10 0.54 -18.38
N GLU A 140 -25.18 -0.05 -18.90
CA GLU A 140 -25.68 0.21 -20.25
C GLU A 140 -26.20 1.65 -20.43
N GLN A 141 -26.76 2.27 -19.39
CA GLN A 141 -27.12 3.69 -19.45
C GLN A 141 -25.88 4.59 -19.49
N LEU A 142 -24.86 4.27 -18.69
CA LEU A 142 -23.61 5.03 -18.64
C LEU A 142 -22.74 4.87 -19.89
N LYS A 143 -22.99 3.82 -20.70
CA LYS A 143 -22.37 3.65 -22.02
C LYS A 143 -22.66 4.80 -23.00
N ARG A 144 -23.68 5.62 -22.73
CA ARG A 144 -23.98 6.83 -23.52
C ARG A 144 -22.90 7.90 -23.37
N PHE A 145 -22.25 7.98 -22.21
CA PHE A 145 -21.21 8.96 -21.93
C PHE A 145 -19.81 8.42 -22.23
N THR A 146 -19.60 7.11 -22.10
CA THR A 146 -18.30 6.46 -22.28
C THR A 146 -18.46 5.12 -23.00
N CYS A 147 -17.61 4.80 -23.96
CA CYS A 147 -17.76 3.54 -24.72
C CYS A 147 -17.56 2.30 -23.84
N ASN A 148 -16.62 2.35 -22.89
CA ASN A 148 -16.23 1.25 -22.03
C ASN A 148 -16.16 1.71 -20.57
N PRO A 149 -17.32 1.87 -19.87
CA PRO A 149 -17.34 2.22 -18.47
C PRO A 149 -16.78 1.08 -17.60
N VAL A 150 -15.92 1.43 -16.65
CA VAL A 150 -15.45 0.52 -15.60
C VAL A 150 -16.34 0.67 -14.37
N LEU A 151 -16.75 -0.45 -13.78
CA LEU A 151 -17.44 -0.49 -12.50
C LEU A 151 -16.42 -0.70 -11.38
N VAL A 152 -16.39 0.15 -10.37
CA VAL A 152 -15.59 -0.07 -9.16
C VAL A 152 -16.51 -0.25 -7.95
N VAL A 153 -16.43 -1.42 -7.34
CA VAL A 153 -17.11 -1.71 -6.08
C VAL A 153 -16.21 -1.27 -4.94
N ILE A 154 -16.71 -0.34 -4.13
CA ILE A 154 -15.98 0.20 -2.98
C ILE A 154 -16.73 -0.16 -1.71
N GLN A 155 -16.09 -0.91 -0.83
CA GLN A 155 -16.67 -1.26 0.46
C GLN A 155 -16.58 -0.07 1.42
N ALA A 156 -17.73 0.49 1.81
CA ALA A 156 -17.78 1.61 2.77
C ALA A 156 -17.45 1.17 4.21
N GLU A 157 -17.72 -0.09 4.55
CA GLU A 157 -17.33 -0.71 5.82
C GLU A 157 -16.25 -1.78 5.55
N PRO A 158 -14.97 -1.53 5.89
CA PRO A 158 -13.92 -2.51 5.66
C PRO A 158 -14.08 -3.69 6.63
N LYS A 159 -14.49 -4.85 6.11
CA LYS A 159 -14.60 -6.10 6.88
C LYS A 159 -13.43 -7.05 6.67
N ASP A 160 -12.79 -6.95 5.51
CA ASP A 160 -11.77 -7.90 5.06
C ASP A 160 -10.34 -7.33 5.13
N LEU A 161 -9.37 -8.22 5.41
CA LEU A 161 -7.95 -7.94 5.21
C LEU A 161 -7.67 -7.99 3.70
N GLY A 162 -7.85 -6.86 3.02
CA GLY A 162 -7.61 -6.76 1.58
C GLY A 162 -7.76 -5.33 1.08
N LEU A 163 -7.58 -5.15 -0.23
CA LEU A 163 -7.92 -3.89 -0.90
C LEU A 163 -9.46 -3.76 -0.89
N PRO A 164 -10.04 -2.66 -0.38
CA PRO A 164 -11.49 -2.47 -0.32
C PRO A 164 -12.12 -2.13 -1.69
N THR A 165 -11.36 -2.29 -2.77
CA THR A 165 -11.69 -1.87 -4.14
C THR A 165 -11.63 -3.05 -5.09
N GLU A 166 -12.75 -3.39 -5.69
CA GLU A 166 -12.82 -4.40 -6.76
C GLU A 166 -13.26 -3.70 -8.05
N ALA A 167 -12.50 -3.91 -9.13
CA ALA A 167 -12.83 -3.31 -10.42
C ALA A 167 -13.36 -4.37 -11.38
N TYR A 168 -14.37 -4.00 -12.15
CA TYR A 168 -15.06 -4.88 -13.09
C TYR A 168 -15.28 -4.18 -14.44
N VAL A 169 -15.18 -4.96 -15.50
CA VAL A 169 -15.48 -4.52 -16.87
C VAL A 169 -16.56 -5.43 -17.44
N GLU A 170 -17.51 -4.83 -18.16
CA GLU A 170 -18.55 -5.61 -18.84
C GLU A 170 -17.97 -6.32 -20.06
N VAL A 171 -18.12 -7.64 -20.08
CA VAL A 171 -17.73 -8.52 -21.18
C VAL A 171 -18.95 -9.31 -21.63
N GLN A 172 -19.04 -9.59 -22.92
CA GLN A 172 -20.04 -10.52 -23.45
C GLN A 172 -19.40 -11.92 -23.50
N GLU A 173 -19.78 -12.77 -22.57
CA GLU A 173 -19.35 -14.15 -22.56
C GLU A 173 -20.26 -14.99 -23.44
N VAL A 174 -19.65 -15.71 -24.37
CA VAL A 174 -20.32 -16.75 -25.15
C VAL A 174 -20.07 -18.06 -24.41
N HIS A 175 -21.13 -18.63 -23.86
CA HIS A 175 -21.03 -19.95 -23.21
C HIS A 175 -20.96 -21.04 -24.27
N ASP A 176 -20.09 -22.02 -24.07
CA ASP A 176 -19.99 -23.23 -24.92
C ASP A 176 -21.25 -24.13 -24.83
N ASP A 177 -22.11 -23.90 -23.83
CA ASP A 177 -23.38 -24.61 -23.61
C ASP A 177 -24.50 -24.19 -24.58
N GLY A 178 -24.19 -23.30 -25.54
CA GLY A 178 -25.15 -22.84 -26.56
C GLY A 178 -26.23 -21.88 -26.04
N THR A 179 -26.10 -21.40 -24.79
CA THR A 179 -26.94 -20.32 -24.26
C THR A 179 -26.64 -19.00 -24.99
N PRO A 180 -27.63 -18.10 -25.13
CA PRO A 180 -27.41 -16.79 -25.72
C PRO A 180 -26.28 -16.05 -24.99
N PRO A 181 -25.49 -15.21 -25.69
CA PRO A 181 -24.43 -14.45 -25.05
C PRO A 181 -24.98 -13.60 -23.90
N ILE A 182 -24.44 -13.81 -22.71
CA ILE A 182 -24.84 -13.09 -21.50
C ILE A 182 -23.79 -12.00 -21.25
N LYS A 183 -24.25 -10.79 -20.93
CA LYS A 183 -23.37 -9.72 -20.45
C LYS A 183 -23.00 -10.04 -19.00
N THR A 184 -21.73 -10.27 -18.74
CA THR A 184 -21.19 -10.54 -17.40
C THR A 184 -20.12 -9.50 -17.07
N PHE A 185 -19.78 -9.41 -15.78
CA PHE A 185 -18.71 -8.57 -15.30
C PHE A 185 -17.47 -9.42 -15.04
N GLU A 186 -16.38 -9.09 -15.71
CA GLU A 186 -15.08 -9.70 -15.47
C GLU A 186 -14.25 -8.80 -14.57
N HIS A 187 -13.56 -9.41 -13.60
CA HIS A 187 -12.71 -8.68 -12.66
C HIS A 187 -11.43 -8.19 -13.34
N VAL A 188 -11.08 -6.92 -13.09
CA VAL A 188 -9.82 -6.31 -13.53
C VAL A 188 -8.95 -6.02 -12.31
N PRO A 189 -7.64 -6.33 -12.34
CA PRO A 189 -6.74 -6.02 -11.23
C PRO A 189 -6.81 -4.55 -10.82
N SER A 190 -7.11 -4.31 -9.54
CA SER A 190 -7.16 -3.00 -8.91
C SER A 190 -5.94 -2.79 -8.01
N GLU A 191 -5.43 -1.56 -7.98
CA GLU A 191 -4.49 -1.12 -6.97
C GLU A 191 -4.84 0.29 -6.48
N ILE A 192 -4.34 0.64 -5.30
CA ILE A 192 -4.43 2.00 -4.78
C ILE A 192 -3.11 2.69 -5.11
N GLY A 193 -3.17 3.74 -5.92
CA GLY A 193 -2.01 4.57 -6.27
C GLY A 193 -2.24 5.99 -5.80
N ALA A 194 -1.18 6.69 -5.40
CA ALA A 194 -1.27 8.09 -4.97
C ALA A 194 -0.43 8.98 -5.89
N GLU A 195 -0.88 10.23 -6.06
CA GLU A 195 -0.04 11.30 -6.61
C GLU A 195 0.85 11.89 -5.51
N GLU A 196 1.98 12.49 -5.86
CA GLU A 196 2.97 13.05 -4.90
C GLU A 196 2.31 14.02 -3.89
N ALA A 197 1.36 14.85 -4.35
CA ALA A 197 0.63 15.77 -3.47
C ALA A 197 -0.31 15.04 -2.50
N GLU A 198 -0.95 13.95 -2.94
CA GLU A 198 -1.81 13.12 -2.10
C GLU A 198 -1.01 12.30 -1.09
N GLU A 199 0.14 11.77 -1.49
CA GLU A 199 1.03 10.95 -0.65
C GLU A 199 1.44 11.71 0.61
N VAL A 200 1.87 12.96 0.47
CA VAL A 200 2.23 13.84 1.61
C VAL A 200 1.03 14.08 2.53
N GLY A 201 -0.17 14.26 1.96
CA GLY A 201 -1.39 14.46 2.72
C GLY A 201 -1.80 13.22 3.52
N VAL A 202 -1.76 12.05 2.89
CA VAL A 202 -2.07 10.77 3.53
C VAL A 202 -1.04 10.42 4.60
N GLU A 203 0.25 10.63 4.33
CA GLU A 203 1.31 10.40 5.32
C GLU A 203 1.10 11.27 6.56
N HIS A 204 0.73 12.54 6.37
CA HIS A 204 0.47 13.44 7.49
C HIS A 204 -0.70 12.96 8.36
N LEU A 205 -1.79 12.49 7.74
CA LEU A 205 -2.96 11.95 8.45
C LEU A 205 -2.65 10.64 9.19
N LEU A 206 -1.70 9.85 8.69
CA LEU A 206 -1.35 8.54 9.24
C LEU A 206 -0.18 8.57 10.24
N ARG A 207 0.38 9.75 10.55
CA ARG A 207 1.53 9.89 11.46
C ARG A 207 1.28 9.27 12.84
N ASP A 208 0.04 9.31 13.32
CA ASP A 208 -0.33 8.81 14.66
C ASP A 208 -0.62 7.29 14.66
N ILE A 209 -0.85 6.69 13.49
CA ILE A 209 -1.23 5.28 13.35
C ILE A 209 -0.05 4.44 12.86
N LYS A 210 0.76 4.99 11.95
CA LYS A 210 1.88 4.28 11.35
C LYS A 210 3.06 4.30 12.32
N ASP A 211 3.33 3.15 12.93
CA ASP A 211 4.49 2.97 13.78
C ASP A 211 5.77 2.96 12.91
N GLN A 212 6.29 4.15 12.61
CA GLN A 212 7.56 4.34 11.91
C GLN A 212 8.76 3.77 12.71
N THR A 213 8.56 3.36 13.97
CA THR A 213 9.60 2.73 14.80
C THR A 213 9.69 1.21 14.62
N ALA A 214 8.71 0.59 13.93
CA ALA A 214 8.77 -0.82 13.59
C ALA A 214 9.94 -1.08 12.63
N GLY A 215 10.94 -1.84 13.10
CA GLY A 215 12.09 -2.23 12.29
C GLY A 215 11.68 -3.04 11.05
N THR A 216 12.55 -3.04 10.04
CA THR A 216 12.33 -3.71 8.75
C THR A 216 12.02 -5.21 8.86
N LEU A 217 12.51 -5.88 9.92
CA LEU A 217 12.22 -7.29 10.19
C LEU A 217 10.77 -7.50 10.63
N SER A 218 10.28 -6.68 11.56
CA SER A 218 8.91 -6.79 12.08
C SER A 218 7.90 -6.58 10.96
N GLN A 219 8.14 -5.60 10.08
CA GLN A 219 7.31 -5.34 8.90
C GLN A 219 7.26 -6.56 7.95
N ARG A 220 8.41 -7.16 7.64
CA ARG A 220 8.45 -8.36 6.78
C ARG A 220 7.69 -9.55 7.38
N ILE A 221 7.78 -9.73 8.70
CA ILE A 221 7.05 -10.81 9.39
C ILE A 221 5.54 -10.53 9.36
N THR A 222 5.11 -9.28 9.56
CA THR A 222 3.70 -8.92 9.44
C THR A 222 3.19 -9.12 8.03
N ASP A 223 3.98 -8.77 7.00
CA ASP A 223 3.61 -8.97 5.60
C ASP A 223 3.43 -10.47 5.26
N GLN A 224 4.34 -11.33 5.72
CA GLN A 224 4.21 -12.78 5.56
C GLN A 224 2.96 -13.34 6.26
N LEU A 225 2.67 -12.88 7.48
CA LEU A 225 1.50 -13.30 8.24
C LEU A 225 0.21 -12.83 7.56
N MET A 226 0.16 -11.58 7.09
CA MET A 226 -0.98 -11.03 6.35
C MET A 226 -1.20 -11.77 5.03
N GLY A 227 -0.12 -12.11 4.30
CA GLY A 227 -0.18 -12.93 3.09
C GLY A 227 -0.78 -14.32 3.33
N LEU A 228 -0.37 -15.00 4.42
CA LEU A 228 -0.94 -16.29 4.81
C LEU A 228 -2.42 -16.19 5.19
N ARG A 229 -2.83 -15.14 5.90
CA ARG A 229 -4.24 -14.90 6.22
C ARG A 229 -5.08 -14.64 4.98
N GLY A 230 -4.55 -13.85 4.03
CA GLY A 230 -5.20 -13.61 2.75
C GLY A 230 -5.39 -14.90 1.94
N LEU A 231 -4.34 -15.72 1.84
CA LEU A 231 -4.40 -17.02 1.16
C LEU A 231 -5.44 -17.95 1.82
N HIS A 232 -5.51 -17.97 3.16
CA HIS A 232 -6.49 -18.77 3.87
C HIS A 232 -7.93 -18.33 3.56
N GLY A 233 -8.19 -17.02 3.51
CA GLY A 233 -9.50 -16.47 3.10
C GLY A 233 -9.88 -16.90 1.68
N GLN A 234 -8.97 -16.71 0.72
CA GLN A 234 -9.20 -17.12 -0.68
C GLN A 234 -9.45 -18.63 -0.82
N LEU A 235 -8.75 -19.46 -0.06
CA LEU A 235 -8.95 -20.91 -0.07
C LEU A 235 -10.32 -21.31 0.50
N LEU A 236 -10.80 -20.61 1.53
CA LEU A 236 -12.14 -20.81 2.08
C LEU A 236 -13.23 -20.42 1.08
N ASP A 237 -13.04 -19.30 0.36
CA ASP A 237 -13.98 -18.86 -0.68
C ASP A 237 -14.04 -19.87 -1.83
N LEU A 238 -12.90 -20.40 -2.27
CA LEU A 238 -12.82 -21.49 -3.26
C LEU A 238 -13.54 -22.75 -2.78
N GLN A 239 -13.33 -23.14 -1.52
CA GLN A 239 -14.02 -24.27 -0.93
C GLN A 239 -15.55 -24.05 -0.89
N SER A 240 -15.99 -22.87 -0.47
CA SER A 240 -17.41 -22.51 -0.42
C SER A 240 -18.05 -22.57 -1.80
N TYR A 241 -17.38 -22.02 -2.82
CA TYR A 241 -17.84 -22.08 -4.21
C TYR A 241 -17.99 -23.52 -4.70
N LEU A 242 -16.98 -24.37 -4.51
CA LEU A 242 -17.05 -25.77 -4.92
C LEU A 242 -18.16 -26.54 -4.19
N HIS A 243 -18.40 -26.23 -2.92
CA HIS A 243 -19.49 -26.83 -2.16
C HIS A 243 -20.87 -26.41 -2.69
N GLU A 244 -21.07 -25.14 -3.00
CA GLU A 244 -22.32 -24.62 -3.56
C GLU A 244 -22.62 -25.18 -4.97
N VAL A 245 -21.57 -25.38 -5.77
CA VAL A 245 -21.67 -26.03 -7.08
C VAL A 245 -21.97 -27.52 -6.95
N ALA A 246 -21.35 -28.23 -6.00
CA ALA A 246 -21.61 -29.65 -5.76
C ALA A 246 -23.05 -29.91 -5.28
N GLU A 247 -23.63 -28.98 -4.50
CA GLU A 247 -25.03 -29.01 -4.08
C GLU A 247 -26.02 -28.59 -5.20
N GLY A 248 -25.53 -28.05 -6.32
CA GLY A 248 -26.33 -27.60 -7.45
C GLY A 248 -27.07 -26.27 -7.22
N LYS A 249 -26.65 -25.45 -6.24
CA LYS A 249 -27.26 -24.13 -5.96
C LYS A 249 -26.83 -23.06 -6.98
N LEU A 250 -25.61 -23.15 -7.49
CA LEU A 250 -25.07 -22.26 -8.51
C LEU A 250 -24.77 -23.01 -9.82
N PRO A 251 -24.92 -22.33 -10.98
CA PRO A 251 -24.46 -22.88 -12.25
C PRO A 251 -22.94 -23.02 -12.27
N ILE A 252 -22.46 -24.07 -12.95
CA ILE A 252 -21.04 -24.35 -13.09
C ILE A 252 -20.40 -23.31 -14.01
N ASN A 253 -19.37 -22.62 -13.54
CA ASN A 253 -18.50 -21.84 -14.42
C ASN A 253 -17.27 -22.68 -14.79
N HIS A 254 -17.25 -23.17 -16.03
CA HIS A 254 -16.17 -24.03 -16.52
C HIS A 254 -14.79 -23.36 -16.46
N ALA A 255 -14.70 -22.06 -16.73
CA ALA A 255 -13.42 -21.34 -16.70
C ALA A 255 -12.79 -21.38 -15.31
N VAL A 256 -13.58 -21.13 -14.26
CA VAL A 256 -13.11 -21.16 -12.86
C VAL A 256 -12.62 -22.56 -12.47
N ILE A 257 -13.34 -23.61 -12.86
CA ILE A 257 -12.92 -25.00 -12.57
C ILE A 257 -11.59 -25.34 -13.25
N TYR A 258 -11.40 -24.92 -14.51
CA TYR A 258 -10.13 -25.14 -15.21
C TYR A 258 -8.96 -24.44 -14.50
N TYR A 259 -9.16 -23.20 -14.03
CA TYR A 259 -8.13 -22.50 -13.25
C TYR A 259 -7.81 -23.21 -11.94
N ILE A 260 -8.83 -23.67 -11.20
CA ILE A 260 -8.62 -24.44 -9.96
C ILE A 260 -7.82 -25.71 -10.24
N GLN A 261 -8.14 -26.43 -11.31
CA GLN A 261 -7.42 -27.64 -11.71
C GLN A 261 -5.96 -27.32 -12.10
N GLU A 262 -5.72 -26.23 -12.83
CA GLU A 262 -4.38 -25.78 -13.18
C GLU A 262 -3.56 -25.43 -11.94
N VAL A 263 -4.13 -24.72 -10.97
CA VAL A 263 -3.48 -24.41 -9.69
C VAL A 263 -3.06 -25.68 -8.95
N LEU A 264 -3.93 -26.70 -8.92
CA LEU A 264 -3.61 -27.98 -8.29
C LEU A 264 -2.51 -28.74 -9.03
N ASN A 265 -2.48 -28.67 -10.36
CA ASN A 265 -1.46 -29.31 -11.18
C ASN A 265 -0.08 -28.60 -11.07
N LEU A 266 -0.09 -27.29 -10.78
CA LEU A 266 1.12 -26.49 -10.61
C LEU A 266 1.73 -26.58 -9.20
N LEU A 267 1.10 -27.31 -8.28
CA LEU A 267 1.65 -27.50 -6.94
C LEU A 267 3.03 -28.20 -7.02
N PRO A 268 4.11 -27.56 -6.52
CA PRO A 268 5.44 -28.11 -6.64
C PRO A 268 5.62 -29.32 -5.72
N ASP A 269 6.32 -30.35 -6.20
CA ASP A 269 6.74 -31.47 -5.37
C ASP A 269 7.97 -31.09 -4.52
N VAL A 270 7.69 -30.71 -3.28
CA VAL A 270 8.69 -30.30 -2.28
C VAL A 270 9.52 -31.49 -1.77
N THR A 271 9.11 -32.73 -2.05
CA THR A 271 9.80 -33.93 -1.55
C THR A 271 10.92 -34.43 -2.47
N SER A 272 11.06 -33.83 -3.66
CA SER A 272 12.09 -34.21 -4.61
C SER A 272 13.50 -33.99 -4.04
N PRO A 273 14.42 -34.96 -4.20
CA PRO A 273 15.75 -34.89 -3.58
C PRO A 273 16.58 -33.72 -4.14
N GLN A 274 16.38 -33.37 -5.41
CA GLN A 274 17.04 -32.22 -6.04
C GLN A 274 16.61 -30.90 -5.42
N PHE A 275 15.32 -30.73 -5.10
CA PHE A 275 14.82 -29.55 -4.43
C PHE A 275 15.39 -29.42 -3.01
N VAL A 276 15.42 -30.54 -2.26
CA VAL A 276 15.98 -30.56 -0.90
C VAL A 276 17.46 -30.20 -0.90
N GLU A 277 18.25 -30.74 -1.82
CA GLU A 277 19.67 -30.41 -1.95
C GLU A 277 19.87 -28.93 -2.31
N ALA A 278 19.16 -28.43 -3.32
CA ALA A 278 19.23 -27.02 -3.73
C ALA A 278 18.80 -26.07 -2.61
N HIS A 279 17.74 -26.41 -1.88
CA HIS A 279 17.25 -25.63 -0.74
C HIS A 279 18.26 -25.60 0.42
N ASN A 280 18.92 -26.73 0.69
CA ASN A 280 19.97 -26.79 1.71
C ASN A 280 21.18 -25.93 1.34
N VAL A 281 21.61 -25.96 0.07
CA VAL A 281 22.71 -25.10 -0.42
C VAL A 281 22.33 -23.63 -0.25
N GLN A 282 21.14 -23.23 -0.70
CA GLN A 282 20.66 -21.85 -0.56
C GLN A 282 20.55 -21.41 0.92
N THR A 283 20.08 -22.31 1.80
CA THR A 283 19.97 -22.03 3.24
C THR A 283 21.35 -21.84 3.87
N ASN A 284 22.33 -22.66 3.47
CA ASN A 284 23.71 -22.53 3.95
C ASN A 284 24.32 -21.18 3.54
N ASP A 285 24.15 -20.77 2.28
CA ASP A 285 24.63 -19.48 1.77
C ASP A 285 23.97 -18.29 2.51
N GLN A 286 22.66 -18.37 2.74
CA GLN A 286 21.93 -17.35 3.50
C GLN A 286 22.41 -17.27 4.95
N LEU A 287 22.66 -18.42 5.59
CA LEU A 287 23.16 -18.49 6.97
C LEU A 287 24.59 -17.93 7.08
N MET A 288 25.44 -18.18 6.08
CA MET A 288 26.77 -17.57 6.01
C MET A 288 26.69 -16.04 5.96
N CYS A 289 25.76 -15.48 5.19
CA CYS A 289 25.53 -14.02 5.15
C CYS A 289 25.07 -13.48 6.50
N VAL A 290 24.16 -14.19 7.19
CA VAL A 290 23.71 -13.83 8.55
C VAL A 290 24.88 -13.86 9.54
N TYR A 291 25.74 -14.87 9.43
CA TYR A 291 26.91 -15.01 10.30
C TYR A 291 27.91 -13.87 10.10
N MET A 292 28.28 -13.56 8.86
CA MET A 292 29.17 -12.43 8.55
C MET A 292 28.57 -11.09 9.03
N GLY A 293 27.27 -10.87 8.80
CA GLY A 293 26.58 -9.67 9.29
C GLY A 293 26.52 -9.58 10.83
N SER A 294 26.50 -10.71 11.53
CA SER A 294 26.58 -10.75 13.00
C SER A 294 27.99 -10.41 13.50
N LEU A 295 29.05 -10.91 12.85
CA LEU A 295 30.44 -10.60 13.19
C LEU A 295 30.78 -9.12 12.99
N VAL A 296 30.34 -8.53 11.88
CA VAL A 296 30.55 -7.08 11.66
C VAL A 296 29.83 -6.26 12.74
N ARG A 297 28.60 -6.65 13.11
CA ARG A 297 27.85 -6.00 14.19
C ARG A 297 28.54 -6.12 15.55
N THR A 298 29.13 -7.27 15.90
CA THR A 298 29.85 -7.42 17.17
C THR A 298 31.12 -6.57 17.22
N VAL A 299 31.87 -6.47 16.12
CA VAL A 299 33.05 -5.61 16.02
C VAL A 299 32.67 -4.13 16.16
N ILE A 300 31.60 -3.68 15.51
CA ILE A 300 31.09 -2.30 15.66
C ILE A 300 30.64 -2.04 17.10
N ALA A 301 29.91 -2.97 17.71
CA ALA A 301 29.47 -2.84 19.10
C ALA A 301 30.65 -2.77 20.08
N LEU A 302 31.72 -3.55 19.85
CA LEU A 302 32.96 -3.49 20.62
C LEU A 302 33.66 -2.14 20.47
N HIS A 303 33.76 -1.62 19.24
CA HIS A 303 34.35 -0.30 18.99
C HIS A 303 33.56 0.81 19.72
N ASN A 304 32.22 0.80 19.58
CA ASN A 304 31.34 1.72 20.30
C ASN A 304 31.49 1.61 21.82
N LEU A 305 31.69 0.40 22.36
CA LEU A 305 31.93 0.20 23.79
C LEU A 305 33.26 0.82 24.25
N ILE A 306 34.31 0.67 23.45
CA ILE A 306 35.62 1.29 23.72
C ILE A 306 35.48 2.82 23.73
N ASP A 307 34.82 3.39 22.72
CA ASP A 307 34.60 4.84 22.62
C ASP A 307 33.73 5.37 23.77
N ASN A 308 32.68 4.63 24.15
CA ASN A 308 31.86 4.95 25.31
C ASN A 308 32.68 4.91 26.61
N LYS A 309 33.58 3.94 26.77
CA LYS A 309 34.44 3.87 27.97
C LYS A 309 35.47 4.99 28.00
N LEU A 310 36.11 5.31 26.87
CA LEU A 310 37.09 6.40 26.77
C LEU A 310 36.44 7.77 27.02
N SER A 311 35.25 8.01 26.48
CA SER A 311 34.49 9.23 26.74
C SER A 311 34.05 9.34 28.20
N LEU A 312 33.60 8.25 28.83
CA LEU A 312 33.30 8.23 30.27
C LEU A 312 34.54 8.54 31.11
N GLN A 313 35.70 7.94 30.81
CA GLN A 313 36.94 8.21 31.54
C GLN A 313 37.42 9.66 31.39
N LYS A 314 37.28 10.26 30.19
CA LYS A 314 37.56 11.69 29.99
C LYS A 314 36.61 12.55 30.82
N ASN A 315 35.32 12.26 30.78
CA ASN A 315 34.32 12.99 31.55
C ASN A 315 34.53 12.86 33.08
N GLU A 316 35.00 11.71 33.56
CA GLU A 316 35.37 11.52 34.98
C GLU A 316 36.60 12.34 35.35
N LYS A 317 37.61 12.39 34.48
CA LYS A 317 38.80 13.25 34.68
C LYS A 317 38.43 14.73 34.68
N ASP A 318 37.60 15.18 33.76
CA ASP A 318 37.13 16.58 33.69
C ASP A 318 36.27 16.96 34.91
N LYS A 319 35.49 16.01 35.44
CA LYS A 319 34.75 16.19 36.71
C LYS A 319 35.66 16.19 37.94
N GLY A 320 36.74 15.40 37.92
CA GLY A 320 37.79 15.41 38.95
C GLY A 320 38.61 16.70 38.95
N GLU A 321 38.95 17.23 37.77
CA GLU A 321 39.65 18.51 37.60
C GLU A 321 38.75 19.72 37.91
N GLY A 322 37.42 19.57 37.83
CA GLY A 322 36.45 20.57 38.29
C GLY A 322 36.40 20.79 39.81
N ILE A 323 36.97 19.87 40.60
CA ILE A 323 37.17 20.06 42.05
C ILE A 323 38.52 20.77 42.31
N GLY A 324 39.57 20.45 41.54
CA GLY A 324 40.88 21.13 41.65
C GLY A 324 40.86 22.61 41.22
N LYS A 325 40.08 22.99 40.20
CA LYS A 325 39.97 24.40 39.77
C LYS A 325 39.03 25.26 40.62
N LYS A 326 38.24 24.67 41.51
CA LYS A 326 37.39 25.43 42.45
C LYS A 326 38.13 25.89 43.70
N ASP A 327 39.28 25.30 44.02
CA ASP A 327 40.13 25.74 45.13
C ASP A 327 41.12 26.82 44.70
N GLU A 328 41.74 26.73 43.52
CA GLU A 328 42.65 27.80 43.03
C GLU A 328 41.92 29.11 42.68
N SER A 329 40.69 29.05 42.15
CA SER A 329 39.89 30.26 41.85
C SER A 329 39.25 30.92 43.09
N LYS A 330 39.35 30.29 44.27
CA LYS A 330 38.94 30.86 45.56
C LYS A 330 40.09 31.56 46.29
N GLU A 331 41.35 31.22 46.02
CA GLU A 331 42.51 31.89 46.61
C GLU A 331 42.82 33.22 45.90
N GLU A 332 42.80 33.29 44.56
CA GLU A 332 43.04 34.57 43.85
C GLU A 332 41.91 35.61 44.03
N LYS A 333 40.68 35.16 44.33
CA LYS A 333 39.55 36.05 44.69
C LYS A 333 39.59 36.55 46.14
N LYS A 334 40.44 35.98 47.01
CA LYS A 334 40.63 36.45 48.39
C LYS A 334 41.70 37.54 48.46
N GLU A 335 42.83 37.42 47.76
CA GLU A 335 43.87 38.47 47.75
C GLU A 335 43.42 39.76 47.04
N SER A 336 42.57 39.66 46.01
CA SER A 336 42.02 40.84 45.32
C SER A 336 40.89 41.57 46.09
N LYS A 337 40.40 40.97 47.19
CA LYS A 337 39.37 41.56 48.06
C LYS A 337 39.97 42.29 49.27
N GLU A 338 41.14 41.86 49.77
CA GLU A 338 41.84 42.55 50.86
C GLU A 338 42.52 43.86 50.43
N MET A 339 42.85 44.05 49.15
CA MET A 339 43.38 45.34 48.64
C MET A 339 42.31 46.40 48.32
N LYS A 340 41.02 46.08 48.40
CA LYS A 340 39.92 47.03 48.11
C LYS A 340 39.26 47.64 49.34
N ASP A 341 39.32 46.99 50.50
CA ASP A 341 38.75 47.53 51.75
C ASP A 341 39.60 48.66 52.38
N ASP A 342 40.89 48.79 52.03
CA ASP A 342 41.75 49.89 52.51
C ASP A 342 41.63 51.20 51.69
N LYS A 343 40.81 51.24 50.62
CA LYS A 343 40.63 52.44 49.77
C LYS A 343 39.25 53.10 49.83
N GLU A 344 38.27 52.50 50.50
CA GLU A 344 36.95 53.12 50.70
C GLU A 344 36.84 53.93 52.01
N GLY A 345 37.77 53.76 52.96
CA GLY A 345 37.83 54.57 54.20
C GLY A 345 38.32 56.02 54.03
N ASP A 346 38.87 56.40 52.88
CA ASP A 346 39.47 57.74 52.66
C ASP A 346 38.67 58.63 51.69
N LYS A 347 37.48 58.19 51.24
CA LYS A 347 36.58 59.01 50.40
C LYS A 347 35.33 59.55 51.11
N GLU A 348 35.06 59.14 52.35
CA GLU A 348 33.99 59.75 53.17
C GLU A 348 34.44 60.99 53.97
N LYS A 349 35.75 61.31 54.03
CA LYS A 349 36.24 62.54 54.68
C LYS A 349 36.39 63.77 53.77
N GLU A 350 36.23 63.66 52.46
CA GLU A 350 36.33 64.80 51.54
C GLU A 350 34.99 65.37 51.04
N LYS A 351 33.85 64.74 51.34
CA LYS A 351 32.53 65.31 51.00
C LYS A 351 31.88 66.18 52.10
N GLU A 352 32.50 66.29 53.29
CA GLU A 352 31.99 67.17 54.35
C GLU A 352 32.61 68.59 54.35
N LYS A 353 33.45 68.95 53.36
CA LYS A 353 34.05 70.30 53.24
C LYS A 353 33.67 71.12 52.01
N ALA A 354 32.82 70.62 51.10
CA ALA A 354 32.39 71.37 49.91
C ALA A 354 30.92 71.87 49.98
N THR A 355 30.30 71.84 51.17
CA THR A 355 28.99 72.49 51.44
C THR A 355 29.15 73.73 52.33
N LYS A 356 30.26 74.46 52.19
CA LYS A 356 30.48 75.81 52.79
C LYS A 356 31.54 76.61 52.03
N LYS A 357 31.27 76.98 50.78
CA LYS A 357 31.52 78.31 50.20
C LYS A 357 31.06 78.39 48.75
#